data_AF-A0A0M9F0E1-F1
#
_entry.id   AF-A0A0M9F0E1-F1
#
_cell.length_a   1.000
_cell.length_b   1.000
_cell.length_c   1.000
_cell.angle_alpha   90.00
_cell.angle_beta   90.00
_cell.angle_gamma   90.00
#
_symmetry.space_group_name_H-M   'P 1'
#
loop_
_entity.id
_entity.type
_entity.pdbx_description
1 polymer ?
#
loop_
_entity_poly.entity_id
_entity_poly.type
_entity_poly.pdbx_seq_one_letter_code
_entity_poly.pdbx_strand_id
1 'polypeptide(L)' 'MPTSHSSSIQASPRHMRLVTSQDLLHTSINATLSTKTDRPSTPVHHIQEDDYTVPAPPPPSPVSFRPEH' A
#
# COMPACT_ATOMS: atom_id res chain seq x y z
N MET A 1 -9.42 61.26 -10.66
CA MET A 1 -10.21 60.54 -9.63
C MET A 1 -10.52 59.16 -10.17
N PRO A 2 -9.95 58.05 -9.64
CA PRO A 2 -10.33 56.73 -10.08
C PRO A 2 -11.57 56.26 -9.32
N THR A 3 -12.58 55.77 -10.04
CA THR A 3 -13.80 55.18 -9.49
C THR A 3 -13.56 53.73 -9.11
N SER A 4 -13.64 53.42 -7.81
CA SER A 4 -13.54 52.05 -7.30
C SER A 4 -14.83 51.30 -7.58
N HIS A 5 -14.83 50.41 -8.58
CA HIS A 5 -15.90 49.43 -8.75
C HIS A 5 -15.63 48.24 -7.84
N SER A 6 -16.26 48.24 -6.66
CA SER A 6 -16.32 47.06 -5.78
C SER A 6 -17.32 46.06 -6.36
N SER A 7 -16.85 45.13 -7.20
CA SER A 7 -17.65 43.96 -7.57
C SER A 7 -17.88 43.11 -6.33
N SER A 8 -19.11 43.16 -5.80
CA SER A 8 -19.57 42.25 -4.75
C SER A 8 -19.41 40.82 -5.26
N ILE A 9 -18.47 40.08 -4.68
CA ILE A 9 -18.39 38.63 -4.88
C ILE A 9 -19.64 38.06 -4.21
N GLN A 10 -20.71 37.83 -4.98
CA GLN A 10 -21.79 36.95 -4.56
C GLN A 10 -21.18 35.55 -4.44
N ALA A 11 -20.65 35.23 -3.26
CA ALA A 11 -20.37 33.86 -2.88
C ALA A 11 -21.73 33.15 -2.84
N SER A 12 -22.07 32.43 -3.92
CA SER A 12 -23.10 31.39 -3.84
C SER A 12 -22.82 30.58 -2.59
N PRO A 13 -23.79 30.31 -1.71
CA PRO A 13 -23.57 29.48 -0.54
C PRO A 13 -23.02 28.14 -1.02
N ARG A 14 -21.69 27.96 -0.92
CA ARG A 14 -21.09 26.66 -1.10
C ARG A 14 -21.72 25.80 -0.02
N HIS A 15 -22.17 24.62 -0.41
CA HIS A 15 -22.86 23.64 0.41
C HIS A 15 -22.00 23.29 1.64
N MET A 16 -22.04 24.16 2.64
CA MET A 16 -21.33 24.05 3.90
C MET A 16 -22.17 23.11 4.75
N ARG A 17 -21.97 21.81 4.53
CA ARG A 17 -22.57 20.80 5.38
C ARG A 17 -21.79 20.76 6.69
N LEU A 18 -22.49 20.83 7.81
CA LEU A 18 -21.90 20.59 9.12
C LEU A 18 -21.37 19.15 9.16
N VAL A 19 -20.06 18.98 9.32
CA VAL A 19 -19.45 17.66 9.56
C VAL A 19 -19.83 17.24 10.97
N THR A 20 -20.52 16.12 11.10
CA THR A 20 -20.95 15.57 12.39
C THR A 20 -20.14 14.31 12.71
N SER A 21 -20.14 13.88 13.96
CA SER A 21 -19.51 12.61 14.35
C SER A 21 -20.03 11.42 13.53
N GLN A 22 -21.30 11.47 13.11
CA GLN A 22 -21.90 10.46 12.25
C GLN A 22 -21.27 10.42 10.86
N ASP A 23 -20.95 11.59 10.30
CA ASP A 23 -20.28 11.73 8.99
C ASP A 23 -18.86 11.15 9.03
N LEU A 24 -18.13 11.41 10.12
CA LEU A 24 -16.80 10.86 10.35
C LEU A 24 -16.82 9.34 10.48
N LEU A 25 -17.76 8.79 11.26
CA LEU A 25 -17.92 7.35 11.46
C LEU A 25 -18.31 6.63 10.15
N HIS A 26 -19.28 7.17 9.40
CA HIS A 26 -19.66 6.58 8.11
C HIS A 26 -18.53 6.62 7.11
N THR A 27 -17.78 7.73 7.04
CA THR A 27 -16.65 7.88 6.14
C THR A 27 -15.53 6.89 6.48
N SER A 28 -15.17 6.75 7.77
CA SER A 28 -14.12 5.81 8.20
C SER A 28 -14.50 4.35 7.97
N ILE A 29 -15.76 3.99 8.22
CA ILE A 29 -16.26 2.63 8.01
C ILE A 29 -16.29 2.31 6.51
N ASN A 30 -16.86 3.21 5.69
CA ASN A 30 -16.95 3.01 4.25
C ASN A 30 -15.57 2.96 3.58
N ALA A 31 -14.62 3.82 3.99
CA ALA A 31 -13.26 3.78 3.48
C ALA A 31 -12.59 2.43 3.76
N THR A 32 -12.71 1.92 4.99
CA THR A 32 -12.11 0.64 5.40
C THR A 32 -12.80 -0.57 4.74
N LEU A 33 -14.10 -0.49 4.48
CA LEU A 33 -14.84 -1.56 3.80
C LEU A 33 -14.54 -1.57 2.29
N SER A 34 -14.45 -0.38 1.69
CA SER A 34 -14.15 -0.20 0.26
C SER A 34 -12.74 -0.67 -0.10
N THR A 35 -11.79 -0.63 0.83
CA THR A 35 -10.42 -1.11 0.59
C THR A 35 -10.29 -2.63 0.58
N LYS A 36 -11.30 -3.37 1.05
CA LYS A 36 -11.26 -4.85 1.05
C LYS A 36 -11.55 -5.47 -0.31
N THR A 37 -12.07 -4.69 -1.26
CA THR A 37 -12.51 -5.17 -2.56
C THR A 37 -11.45 -5.06 -3.66
N ASP A 38 -10.41 -4.23 -3.50
CA ASP A 38 -9.55 -3.84 -4.64
C ASP A 38 -8.04 -3.99 -4.44
N ARG A 39 -7.54 -4.55 -3.32
CA ARG A 39 -6.12 -4.89 -3.25
C ARG A 39 -5.77 -5.90 -2.15
N PRO A 40 -5.23 -7.08 -2.49
CA PRO A 40 -4.39 -7.79 -1.54
C PRO A 40 -3.14 -6.93 -1.28
N SER A 41 -2.96 -6.46 -0.03
CA SER A 41 -1.82 -5.63 0.40
C SER A 41 -0.47 -6.33 0.26
N THR A 42 -0.48 -7.64 0.08
CA THR A 42 0.67 -8.45 -0.23
C THR A 42 0.47 -9.04 -1.62
N PRO A 43 1.52 -9.15 -2.45
CA PRO A 43 1.47 -10.00 -3.63
C PRO A 43 0.91 -11.35 -3.20
N VAL A 44 -0.15 -11.82 -3.86
CA VAL A 44 -0.66 -13.18 -3.65
C VAL A 44 0.37 -14.10 -4.29
N HIS A 45 1.41 -14.42 -3.53
CA HIS A 45 2.39 -15.42 -3.93
C HIS A 45 1.76 -16.78 -3.67
N HIS A 46 1.33 -17.45 -4.74
CA HIS A 46 0.94 -18.84 -4.65
C HIS A 46 2.21 -19.64 -4.40
N ILE A 47 2.44 -20.02 -3.14
CA ILE A 47 3.55 -20.87 -2.73
C ILE A 47 3.48 -22.16 -3.55
N GLN A 48 4.49 -22.39 -4.39
CA GLN A 48 4.65 -23.64 -5.14
C GLN A 48 5.54 -24.60 -4.35
N GLU A 49 5.42 -25.90 -4.63
CA GLU A 49 6.21 -26.93 -3.96
C GLU A 49 7.73 -26.69 -4.09
N ASP A 50 8.14 -26.08 -5.20
CA ASP A 50 9.54 -25.78 -5.49
C ASP A 50 10.11 -24.55 -4.75
N ASP A 51 9.27 -23.68 -4.17
CA ASP A 51 9.71 -22.43 -3.52
C ASP A 51 10.58 -22.67 -2.28
N TYR A 52 10.47 -23.85 -1.67
CA TYR A 52 11.25 -24.25 -0.50
C TYR A 52 12.32 -25.30 -0.82
N THR A 53 12.56 -25.58 -2.10
CA THR A 53 13.63 -26.49 -2.48
C THR A 53 14.98 -25.85 -2.19
N VAL A 54 15.78 -26.53 -1.38
CA VAL A 54 17.17 -26.17 -1.17
C VAL A 54 18.04 -26.93 -2.18
N PRO A 55 18.98 -26.27 -2.86
CA PRO A 55 19.89 -26.96 -3.76
C PRO A 55 20.69 -27.99 -2.97
N ALA A 56 21.07 -29.08 -3.65
CA ALA A 56 21.96 -30.07 -3.06
C ALA A 56 23.24 -29.39 -2.54
N PRO A 57 23.76 -29.82 -1.38
CA PRO A 57 25.02 -29.28 -0.88
C PRO A 57 26.15 -29.52 -1.90
N PRO A 58 27.19 -28.66 -1.91
CA PRO A 58 28.34 -28.87 -2.78
C PRO A 58 29.03 -30.20 -2.45
N PRO A 59 29.68 -30.85 -3.43
CA PRO A 59 30.46 -32.05 -3.18
C PRO A 59 31.63 -31.77 -2.21
N PRO A 60 32.09 -32.78 -1.45
CA PRO A 60 33.26 -32.62 -0.58
C PRO A 60 34.50 -32.26 -1.41
N SER A 61 35.39 -31.47 -0.82
CA SER A 61 36.67 -31.15 -1.46
C SER A 61 37.53 -32.41 -1.62
N PRO A 62 38.32 -32.56 -2.70
CA PRO A 62 39.23 -33.68 -2.86
C PRO A 62 40.26 -33.74 -1.73
N VAL A 63 40.48 -34.92 -1.16
CA VAL A 63 41.56 -35.17 -0.19
C VAL A 63 42.82 -35.53 -0.98
N SER A 64 43.88 -34.74 -0.84
CA SER A 64 45.20 -35.12 -1.36
C SER A 64 45.88 -36.07 -0.36
N PHE A 65 46.22 -37.27 -0.80
CA PHE A 65 47.10 -38.14 -0.03
C PHE A 65 48.50 -37.56 -0.03
N ARG A 66 49.10 -37.36 1.15
CA ARG A 66 50.53 -37.12 1.25
C ARG A 66 51.24 -38.41 0.83
N PRO A 67 52.23 -38.35 -0.07
CA PRO A 67 53.17 -39.45 -0.22
C PRO A 67 54.00 -39.51 1.06
N GLU A 68 53.56 -40.30 2.04
CA GLU A 68 54.38 -40.66 3.18
C GLU A 68 55.44 -41.66 2.66
N HIS A 69 56.69 -41.22 2.59
CA HIS A 69 57.88 -42.03 2.34
C HIS A 69 58.92 -41.76 3.42
#